data_AF-A0A3S2XFE3-F1
#
_entry.id   AF-A0A3S2XFE3-F1
#
_cell.length_a   1.000
_cell.length_b   1.000
_cell.length_c   1.000
_cell.angle_alpha   90.00
_cell.angle_beta   90.00
_cell.angle_gamma   90.00
#
_symmetry.space_group_name_H-M   'P 1'
#
loop_
_entity.id
_entity.type
_entity.pdbx_description
1 polymer ?
#
loop_
_entity_poly.entity_id
_entity_poly.type
_entity_poly.pdbx_seq_one_letter_code
_entity_poly.pdbx_strand_id
1 'polypeptide(L)'
;MHIVDRRLNPRGKSLENRQRFLRRMKGAVQQAVKRSLQNRNIRDVLDGGEISLPIDGMAEPSLRRGEGGISDHILPGNRAFVEGDILPRPPSGRGGKPKDAGEGDGEDGFRFVLTREEFLDVFLDDLELPDLAKRRLAETEEETPFRAGYSVSGSPSNIAVGRTTRLAMMRRVALHRPRREEIEALQRQIEECEDDESRLALEAKLKSLTEKSRRIPYIDPLDVRYRRFENEPKPVAKAVMFCLMDVSGSMSEHMKDLAKRFYLLLYLFLSKRYKKVEIVFIRHTDKAEEVDEETFFYGPATGGTLVSSALAAMRGIIAARFDPAEWNIYGAQASDGDNAHSDGNLSGQLLREILPLCQYFAYIEVGEEGGDSSISRSPLWMLYDGIRSELLPLSMRKVCRRNEIFPVFHDLFQKREAQSRVTP
;
A
#
# COMPACT_ATOMS: atom_id res chain seq x y z
N MET A 1 -1.40 7.49 0.31
CA MET A 1 -2.73 8.08 0.64
C MET A 1 -2.78 8.51 2.11
N HIS A 2 -2.83 9.82 2.36
CA HIS A 2 -3.02 10.39 3.69
C HIS A 2 -4.45 10.88 3.83
N ILE A 3 -5.32 10.10 4.48
CA ILE A 3 -6.70 10.49 4.72
C ILE A 3 -6.73 11.51 5.86
N VAL A 4 -6.98 12.78 5.53
CA VAL A 4 -7.14 13.85 6.53
C VAL A 4 -8.61 13.90 6.97
N ASP A 5 -8.88 13.37 8.15
CA ASP A 5 -10.19 13.54 8.80
C ASP A 5 -10.32 14.97 9.33
N ARG A 6 -11.15 15.78 8.65
CA ARG A 6 -11.42 17.19 9.01
C ARG A 6 -12.46 17.37 10.12
N ARG A 7 -13.03 16.29 10.65
CA ARG A 7 -14.04 16.40 11.72
C ARG A 7 -13.39 16.93 12.99
N LEU A 8 -14.06 17.88 13.65
CA LEU A 8 -13.69 18.31 15.00
C LEU A 8 -13.76 17.06 15.90
N ASN A 9 -12.63 16.63 16.43
CA ASN A 9 -12.57 15.51 17.36
C ASN A 9 -12.57 16.06 18.80
N PRO A 10 -13.73 16.13 19.48
CA PRO A 10 -13.83 16.85 20.75
C PRO A 10 -13.10 16.16 21.91
N ARG A 11 -12.67 14.90 21.77
CA ARG A 11 -11.96 14.17 22.83
C ARG A 11 -11.01 13.16 22.19
N GLY A 12 -9.71 13.46 22.18
CA GLY A 12 -8.63 12.60 21.65
C GLY A 12 -8.41 11.27 22.40
N LYS A 13 -9.48 10.59 22.83
CA LYS A 13 -9.46 9.46 23.76
C LYS A 13 -9.29 8.08 23.10
N SER A 14 -9.20 7.95 21.78
CA SER A 14 -8.95 6.64 21.15
C SER A 14 -8.19 6.71 19.81
N LEU A 15 -6.85 6.82 19.89
CA LEU A 15 -5.99 6.72 18.70
C LEU A 15 -6.20 5.39 17.96
N GLU A 16 -6.41 4.30 18.67
CA GLU A 16 -6.62 2.97 18.08
C GLU A 16 -7.92 2.86 17.28
N ASN A 17 -9.04 3.37 17.82
CA ASN A 17 -10.32 3.37 17.10
C ASN A 17 -10.24 4.24 15.84
N ARG A 18 -9.56 5.39 15.93
CA ARG A 18 -9.29 6.25 14.77
C ARG A 18 -8.48 5.51 13.71
N GLN A 19 -7.43 4.78 14.10
CA GLN A 19 -6.65 3.97 13.16
C GLN A 19 -7.51 2.88 12.50
N ARG A 20 -8.37 2.18 13.26
CA ARG A 20 -9.30 1.18 12.72
C ARG A 20 -10.32 1.80 11.77
N PHE A 21 -10.83 2.99 12.08
CA PHE A 21 -11.72 3.76 11.22
C PHE A 21 -11.02 4.15 9.92
N LEU A 22 -9.84 4.74 9.98
CA LEU A 22 -9.05 5.11 8.79
C LEU A 22 -8.73 3.91 7.90
N ARG A 23 -8.44 2.73 8.48
CA ARG A 23 -8.23 1.48 7.72
C ARG A 23 -9.50 1.03 6.99
N ARG A 24 -10.64 1.03 7.67
CA ARG A 24 -11.95 0.71 7.05
C ARG A 24 -12.28 1.68 5.93
N MET A 25 -12.06 2.99 6.16
CA MET A 25 -12.25 4.00 5.14
C MET A 25 -11.37 3.79 3.92
N LYS A 26 -10.07 3.50 4.11
CA LYS A 26 -9.17 3.21 2.99
C LYS A 26 -9.74 2.07 2.12
N GLY A 27 -10.21 0.99 2.76
CA GLY A 27 -10.83 -0.13 2.04
C GLY A 27 -12.13 0.24 1.32
N ALA A 28 -12.99 1.05 1.95
CA ALA A 28 -14.22 1.52 1.32
C ALA A 28 -13.96 2.47 0.14
N VAL A 29 -12.97 3.38 0.26
CA VAL A 29 -12.52 4.22 -0.86
C VAL A 29 -11.98 3.35 -1.99
N GLN A 30 -11.14 2.34 -1.71
CA GLN A 30 -10.64 1.40 -2.72
C GLN A 30 -11.79 0.71 -3.47
N GLN A 31 -12.79 0.20 -2.75
CA GLN A 31 -13.94 -0.46 -3.37
C GLN A 31 -14.79 0.51 -4.20
N ALA A 32 -15.00 1.73 -3.72
CA ALA A 32 -15.79 2.73 -4.45
C ALA A 32 -15.05 3.25 -5.68
N VAL A 33 -13.73 3.42 -5.62
CA VAL A 33 -12.88 3.70 -6.79
C VAL A 33 -13.07 2.59 -7.83
N LYS A 34 -12.96 1.31 -7.43
CA LYS A 34 -13.16 0.16 -8.33
C LYS A 34 -14.55 0.14 -8.98
N ARG A 35 -15.61 0.43 -8.21
CA ARG A 35 -16.99 0.51 -8.74
C ARG A 35 -17.19 1.68 -9.70
N SER A 36 -16.66 2.85 -9.35
CA SER A 36 -16.75 4.06 -10.18
C SER A 36 -16.13 3.84 -11.56
N LEU A 37 -15.02 3.09 -11.62
CA LEU A 37 -14.30 2.80 -12.87
C LEU A 37 -15.02 1.86 -13.83
N GLN A 38 -15.91 0.99 -13.35
CA GLN A 38 -16.72 0.14 -14.22
C GLN A 38 -17.72 0.97 -15.04
N ASN A 39 -18.10 2.14 -14.53
CA ASN A 39 -19.15 2.99 -15.09
C ASN A 39 -18.63 4.29 -15.72
N ARG A 40 -17.37 4.69 -15.47
CA ARG A 40 -16.79 5.95 -15.97
C ARG A 40 -15.86 5.77 -17.16
N ASN A 41 -15.77 6.80 -18.00
CA ASN A 41 -14.82 6.86 -19.10
C ASN A 41 -13.42 7.23 -18.57
N ILE A 42 -12.38 6.61 -19.15
CA ILE A 42 -10.96 6.82 -18.78
C ILE A 42 -10.50 8.28 -18.87
N ARG A 43 -11.12 9.13 -19.70
CA ARG A 43 -10.81 10.57 -19.75
C ARG A 43 -11.15 11.26 -18.41
N ASP A 44 -12.24 10.87 -17.76
CA ASP A 44 -12.67 11.41 -16.46
C ASP A 44 -11.81 10.94 -15.29
N VAL A 45 -10.97 9.91 -15.50
CA VAL A 45 -10.04 9.38 -14.48
C VAL A 45 -8.83 10.31 -14.32
N LEU A 46 -8.49 11.07 -15.36
CA LEU A 46 -7.34 11.98 -15.37
C LEU A 46 -7.63 13.33 -14.70
N ASP A 47 -8.90 13.70 -14.56
CA ASP A 47 -9.28 15.02 -14.03
C ASP A 47 -9.53 15.02 -12.50
N GLY A 48 -9.36 13.87 -11.84
CA GLY A 48 -9.74 13.71 -10.43
C GLY A 48 -11.24 13.49 -10.28
N GLY A 49 -11.67 13.05 -9.09
CA GLY A 49 -13.05 12.59 -8.93
C GLY A 49 -13.60 12.73 -7.53
N GLU A 50 -14.88 13.13 -7.48
CA GLU A 50 -15.69 13.01 -6.27
C GLU A 50 -16.27 11.60 -6.16
N ILE A 51 -16.01 10.98 -5.01
CA ILE A 51 -16.52 9.64 -4.68
C ILE A 51 -17.37 9.77 -3.43
N SER A 52 -18.65 9.40 -3.56
CA SER A 52 -19.55 9.27 -2.42
C SER A 52 -19.50 7.84 -1.88
N LEU A 53 -19.20 7.69 -0.59
CA LEU A 53 -19.27 6.41 0.10
C LEU A 53 -20.58 6.29 0.88
N PRO A 54 -21.29 5.16 0.79
CA PRO A 54 -22.38 4.85 1.71
C PRO A 54 -21.84 4.74 3.15
N ILE A 55 -22.64 5.17 4.12
CA ILE A 55 -22.27 5.24 5.55
C ILE A 55 -22.24 3.85 6.21
N ASP A 56 -22.85 2.85 5.59
CA ASP A 56 -23.05 1.54 6.20
C ASP A 56 -21.72 0.93 6.66
N GLY A 57 -21.59 0.73 7.97
CA GLY A 57 -20.38 0.20 8.61
C GLY A 57 -19.27 1.21 8.92
N MET A 58 -19.48 2.51 8.67
CA MET A 58 -18.51 3.59 8.94
C MET A 58 -18.71 4.28 10.30
N ALA A 59 -19.80 3.98 11.02
CA ALA A 59 -20.02 4.51 12.36
C ALA A 59 -19.00 3.97 13.37
N GLU A 60 -18.55 4.83 14.28
CA GLU A 60 -17.79 4.41 15.45
C GLU A 60 -18.76 3.81 16.48
N PRO A 61 -18.50 2.60 17.00
CA PRO A 61 -19.34 2.03 18.05
C PRO A 61 -19.21 2.88 19.32
N SER A 62 -20.32 3.47 19.77
CA SER A 62 -20.36 4.20 21.03
C SER A 62 -20.87 3.28 22.13
N LEU A 63 -20.06 3.02 23.14
CA LEU A 63 -20.54 2.42 24.39
C LEU A 63 -21.23 3.50 25.22
N ARG A 64 -22.50 3.28 25.53
CA ARG A 64 -23.25 4.09 26.49
C ARG A 64 -23.62 3.18 27.66
N ARG A 65 -23.67 3.73 28.87
CA ARG A 65 -24.34 3.03 29.96
C ARG A 65 -25.83 2.99 29.61
N GLY A 66 -26.36 1.80 29.36
CA GLY A 66 -27.80 1.61 29.18
C GLY A 66 -28.50 1.60 30.54
N GLU A 67 -29.81 1.82 30.53
CA GLU A 67 -30.70 1.68 31.71
C GLU A 67 -31.00 0.21 32.06
N GLY A 68 -30.07 -0.70 31.75
CA GLY A 68 -30.20 -2.12 32.07
C GLY A 68 -29.51 -2.44 33.39
N GLY A 69 -30.17 -3.20 34.25
CA GLY A 69 -29.68 -3.63 35.56
C GLY A 69 -30.42 -3.00 36.74
N ILE A 70 -30.14 -3.50 37.94
CA ILE A 70 -30.62 -2.90 39.20
C ILE A 70 -29.69 -1.70 39.49
N SER A 71 -30.23 -0.48 39.41
CA SER A 71 -29.49 0.75 39.69
C SER A 71 -30.08 1.43 40.91
N ASP A 72 -29.38 1.39 42.03
CA ASP A 72 -29.73 2.15 43.23
C ASP A 72 -29.29 3.61 43.04
N HIS A 73 -30.25 4.54 43.02
CA HIS A 73 -29.96 5.98 43.01
C HIS A 73 -30.45 6.62 44.30
N ILE A 74 -29.69 7.58 44.83
CA ILE A 74 -30.09 8.38 45.98
C ILE A 74 -30.69 9.69 45.46
N LEU A 75 -31.99 9.91 45.67
CA LEU A 75 -32.64 11.18 45.35
C LEU A 75 -32.49 12.15 46.52
N PRO A 76 -32.11 13.42 46.30
CA PRO A 76 -31.97 14.38 47.37
C PRO A 76 -33.35 14.87 47.84
N GLY A 77 -33.66 14.59 49.12
CA GLY A 77 -34.72 15.25 49.87
C GLY A 77 -36.12 14.67 49.63
N ASN A 78 -36.64 13.99 50.64
CA ASN A 78 -37.99 13.46 50.61
C ASN A 78 -38.80 13.99 51.79
N ARG A 79 -39.97 14.59 51.53
CA ARG A 79 -40.98 14.95 52.53
C ARG A 79 -42.30 14.19 52.34
N ALA A 80 -42.40 13.32 51.33
CA ALA A 80 -43.68 12.81 50.83
C ALA A 80 -43.75 11.29 50.55
N PHE A 81 -42.63 10.59 50.43
CA PHE A 81 -42.60 9.14 50.12
C PHE A 81 -41.97 8.34 51.27
N VAL A 82 -42.36 7.08 51.43
CA VAL A 82 -41.80 6.15 52.43
C VAL A 82 -41.14 4.97 51.70
N GLU A 83 -40.25 4.25 52.39
CA GLU A 83 -39.60 3.06 51.85
C GLU A 83 -40.66 2.02 51.42
N GLY A 84 -40.70 1.68 50.12
CA GLY A 84 -41.66 0.76 49.51
C GLY A 84 -42.59 1.39 48.46
N ASP A 85 -42.64 2.72 48.34
CA ASP A 85 -43.49 3.41 47.36
C ASP A 85 -43.00 3.22 45.91
N ILE A 86 -43.95 2.99 45.00
CA ILE A 86 -43.68 2.84 43.55
C ILE A 86 -43.69 4.22 42.90
N LEU A 87 -42.51 4.72 42.52
CA LEU A 87 -42.39 5.97 41.77
C LEU A 87 -42.78 5.74 40.29
N PRO A 88 -43.65 6.59 39.70
CA PRO A 88 -43.93 6.52 38.28
C PRO A 88 -42.64 6.81 37.50
N ARG A 89 -42.31 5.94 36.53
CA ARG A 89 -41.15 6.11 35.66
C ARG A 89 -41.25 7.50 34.99
N PRO A 90 -40.21 8.36 35.11
CA PRO A 90 -40.24 9.66 34.44
C PRO A 90 -40.48 9.45 32.94
N PRO A 91 -41.29 10.30 32.28
CA PRO A 91 -41.56 10.16 30.86
C PRO A 91 -40.22 10.19 30.11
N SER A 92 -39.96 9.11 29.36
CA SER A 92 -38.76 8.97 28.54
C SER A 92 -38.75 10.05 27.47
N GLY A 93 -38.07 11.16 27.71
CA GLY A 93 -37.90 12.18 26.69
C GLY A 93 -37.80 13.61 27.22
N ARG A 94 -36.68 13.96 27.87
CA ARG A 94 -36.13 15.32 27.81
C ARG A 94 -34.73 15.33 28.41
N GLY A 95 -33.75 15.09 27.54
CA GLY A 95 -32.32 15.09 27.91
C GLY A 95 -31.36 14.95 26.74
N GLY A 96 -31.87 14.81 25.50
CA GLY A 96 -31.12 15.07 24.28
C GLY A 96 -31.77 16.25 23.58
N LYS A 97 -30.98 17.26 23.19
CA LYS A 97 -31.41 18.22 22.17
C LYS A 97 -32.05 17.44 21.01
N PRO A 98 -33.22 17.85 20.48
CA PRO A 98 -33.63 17.39 19.18
C PRO A 98 -32.50 17.78 18.23
N LYS A 99 -31.91 16.80 17.54
CA LYS A 99 -31.37 17.09 16.21
C LYS A 99 -32.61 17.55 15.45
N ASP A 100 -32.65 18.81 15.02
CA ASP A 100 -33.64 19.25 14.07
C ASP A 100 -33.74 18.17 12.98
N ALA A 101 -34.91 17.56 12.86
CA ALA A 101 -35.29 16.88 11.65
C ALA A 101 -35.52 18.00 10.64
N GLY A 102 -34.42 18.58 10.13
CA GLY A 102 -34.47 19.31 8.90
C GLY A 102 -34.96 18.34 7.84
N GLU A 103 -36.01 18.73 7.13
CA GLU A 103 -36.22 18.33 5.74
C GLU A 103 -34.97 18.74 4.94
N GLY A 104 -33.93 17.94 5.07
CA GLY A 104 -32.77 17.94 4.21
C GLY A 104 -32.69 16.52 3.70
N ASP A 105 -32.91 16.35 2.41
CA ASP A 105 -32.62 15.11 1.70
C ASP A 105 -31.23 14.64 2.15
N GLY A 106 -31.20 13.50 2.85
CA GLY A 106 -30.08 13.07 3.66
C GLY A 106 -28.94 12.57 2.78
N GLU A 107 -28.23 13.49 2.14
CA GLU A 107 -26.94 13.22 1.50
C GLU A 107 -25.84 13.07 2.58
N ASP A 108 -26.06 12.21 3.58
CA ASP A 108 -25.03 11.91 4.60
C ASP A 108 -23.95 10.95 4.04
N GLY A 109 -23.85 10.77 2.73
CA GLY A 109 -22.75 10.05 2.10
C GLY A 109 -21.42 10.79 2.33
N PHE A 110 -20.37 10.06 2.70
CA PHE A 110 -19.04 10.68 2.79
C PHE A 110 -18.56 11.01 1.37
N ARG A 111 -18.47 12.30 1.04
CA ARG A 111 -17.88 12.77 -0.21
C ARG A 111 -16.37 12.95 -0.06
N PHE A 112 -15.62 12.18 -0.83
CA PHE A 112 -14.18 12.36 -0.97
C PHE A 112 -13.90 13.03 -2.30
N VAL A 113 -13.22 14.17 -2.27
CA VAL A 113 -12.59 14.75 -3.44
C VAL A 113 -11.19 14.17 -3.48
N LEU A 114 -10.93 13.25 -4.43
CA LEU A 114 -9.60 12.71 -4.66
C LEU A 114 -8.91 13.50 -5.76
N THR A 115 -7.66 13.87 -5.50
CA THR A 115 -6.78 14.36 -6.58
C THR A 115 -6.49 13.24 -7.58
N ARG A 116 -6.11 13.60 -8.81
CA ARG A 116 -5.67 12.64 -9.84
C ARG A 116 -4.61 11.68 -9.30
N GLU A 117 -3.63 12.20 -8.58
CA GLU A 117 -2.53 11.39 -8.05
C GLU A 117 -3.01 10.41 -6.99
N GLU A 118 -3.85 10.83 -6.05
CA GLU A 118 -4.40 9.96 -5.02
C GLU A 118 -5.32 8.89 -5.60
N PHE A 119 -6.12 9.26 -6.60
CA PHE A 119 -6.94 8.31 -7.33
C PHE A 119 -6.08 7.23 -7.98
N LEU A 120 -5.02 7.63 -8.69
CA LEU A 120 -4.07 6.70 -9.33
C LEU A 120 -3.33 5.85 -8.28
N ASP A 121 -2.96 6.40 -7.13
CA ASP A 121 -2.32 5.61 -6.06
C ASP A 121 -3.22 4.50 -5.56
N VAL A 122 -4.47 4.83 -5.27
CA VAL A 122 -5.46 3.87 -4.77
C VAL A 122 -5.78 2.83 -5.85
N PHE A 123 -5.88 3.27 -7.10
CA PHE A 123 -6.13 2.44 -8.26
C PHE A 123 -5.02 1.43 -8.54
N LEU A 124 -3.77 1.88 -8.50
CA LEU A 124 -2.61 1.03 -8.81
C LEU A 124 -2.18 0.18 -7.62
N ASP A 125 -2.69 0.40 -6.39
CA ASP A 125 -2.22 -0.25 -5.15
C ASP A 125 -2.31 -1.79 -5.16
N ASP A 126 -3.20 -2.34 -5.98
CA ASP A 126 -3.43 -3.78 -6.09
C ASP A 126 -2.70 -4.41 -7.29
N LEU A 127 -1.93 -3.63 -8.05
CA LEU A 127 -1.23 -4.07 -9.24
C LEU A 127 0.28 -4.20 -8.98
N GLU A 128 0.89 -5.22 -9.55
CA GLU A 128 2.34 -5.44 -9.59
C GLU A 128 2.75 -6.23 -10.85
N LEU A 129 4.00 -6.07 -11.27
CA LEU A 129 4.60 -6.91 -12.29
C LEU A 129 4.75 -8.35 -11.76
N PRO A 130 4.19 -9.37 -12.46
CA PRO A 130 4.34 -10.76 -12.07
C PRO A 130 5.80 -11.19 -12.02
N ASP A 131 6.14 -12.11 -11.12
CA ASP A 131 7.41 -12.83 -11.09
C ASP A 131 8.66 -11.94 -11.21
N LEU A 132 8.74 -10.88 -10.39
CA LEU A 132 9.91 -10.01 -10.25
C LEU A 132 11.04 -10.70 -9.48
N ALA A 133 11.58 -11.76 -10.10
CA ALA A 133 12.47 -12.74 -9.49
C ALA A 133 13.95 -12.33 -9.54
N LYS A 134 14.40 -11.67 -10.62
CA LYS A 134 15.81 -11.35 -10.81
C LYS A 134 16.15 -10.08 -10.04
N ARG A 135 16.76 -10.27 -8.87
CA ARG A 135 17.26 -9.20 -8.00
C ARG A 135 18.77 -9.34 -7.91
N ARG A 136 19.49 -8.82 -8.90
CA ARG A 136 20.96 -8.69 -8.78
C ARG A 136 21.30 -7.42 -7.99
N LEU A 137 22.42 -7.50 -7.27
CA LEU A 137 23.09 -6.38 -6.62
C LEU A 137 23.69 -5.46 -7.70
N ALA A 138 22.86 -4.78 -8.48
CA ALA A 138 23.34 -3.76 -9.40
C ALA A 138 23.49 -2.42 -8.67
N GLU A 139 24.61 -1.74 -8.93
CA GLU A 139 25.30 -0.61 -8.26
C GLU A 139 24.49 0.60 -7.78
N THR A 140 23.17 0.63 -7.97
CA THR A 140 22.34 1.77 -7.57
C THR A 140 21.53 1.39 -6.33
N GLU A 141 22.14 1.62 -5.17
CA GLU A 141 21.63 1.23 -3.86
C GLU A 141 20.43 2.10 -3.45
N GLU A 142 19.27 1.49 -3.21
CA GLU A 142 18.31 2.11 -2.30
C GLU A 142 18.73 1.71 -0.88
N GLU A 143 19.46 2.60 -0.22
CA GLU A 143 19.83 2.45 1.18
C GLU A 143 18.56 2.56 2.04
N THR A 144 18.16 1.46 2.69
CA THR A 144 17.14 1.53 3.74
C THR A 144 17.80 1.35 5.11
N PRO A 145 17.54 2.24 6.09
CA PRO A 145 18.11 2.10 7.42
C PRO A 145 17.45 0.92 8.13
N PHE A 146 18.24 -0.09 8.48
CA PHE A 146 17.79 -1.21 9.32
C PHE A 146 18.40 -1.08 10.71
N ARG A 147 17.77 -1.72 11.71
CA ARG A 147 18.25 -1.67 13.09
C ARG A 147 19.43 -2.64 13.27
N ALA A 148 20.64 -2.10 13.26
CA ALA A 148 21.89 -2.83 13.48
C ALA A 148 22.23 -3.06 14.97
N GLY A 149 21.40 -2.54 15.90
CA GLY A 149 21.53 -2.80 17.33
C GLY A 149 21.66 -1.53 18.16
N TYR A 150 22.65 -1.48 19.05
CA TYR A 150 22.86 -0.37 19.98
C TYR A 150 24.30 0.14 19.98
N SER A 151 24.46 1.45 20.07
CA SER A 151 25.74 2.13 20.24
C SER A 151 25.78 2.89 21.58
N VAL A 152 26.98 3.21 22.06
CA VAL A 152 27.20 4.02 23.28
C VAL A 152 26.99 5.52 23.00
N SER A 153 27.23 5.95 21.76
CA SER A 153 27.05 7.33 21.29
C SER A 153 26.05 7.39 20.12
N GLY A 154 25.35 8.50 19.98
CA GLY A 154 24.39 8.74 18.89
C GLY A 154 23.54 10.00 19.10
N SER A 155 22.65 10.27 18.15
CA SER A 155 21.71 11.38 18.25
C SER A 155 20.69 11.16 19.39
N PRO A 156 20.36 12.19 20.20
CA PRO A 156 19.35 12.08 21.27
C PRO A 156 18.01 11.49 20.84
N SER A 157 17.59 11.72 19.59
CA SER A 157 16.35 11.16 19.03
C SER A 157 16.36 9.62 18.96
N ASN A 158 17.55 9.00 18.89
CA ASN A 158 17.71 7.56 18.80
C ASN A 158 17.93 6.89 20.17
N ILE A 159 17.83 7.60 21.30
CA ILE A 159 18.04 7.02 22.63
C ILE A 159 17.12 5.81 22.86
N ALA A 160 17.71 4.69 23.24
CA ALA A 160 17.02 3.47 23.61
C ALA A 160 16.65 3.51 25.10
N VAL A 161 15.65 4.32 25.45
CA VAL A 161 15.24 4.60 26.83
C VAL A 161 15.14 3.31 27.67
N GLY A 162 14.42 2.29 27.19
CA GLY A 162 14.24 1.03 27.94
C GLY A 162 15.52 0.24 28.19
N ARG A 163 16.53 0.33 27.31
CA ARG A 163 17.82 -0.35 27.53
C ARG A 163 18.73 0.47 28.42
N THR A 164 18.74 1.80 28.25
CA THR A 164 19.45 2.74 29.12
C THR A 164 18.97 2.63 30.57
N THR A 165 17.66 2.64 30.80
CA THR A 165 17.11 2.53 32.17
C THR A 165 17.42 1.18 32.81
N ARG A 166 17.42 0.09 32.04
CA ARG A 166 17.81 -1.25 32.51
C ARG A 166 19.28 -1.30 32.93
N LEU A 167 20.20 -0.77 32.10
CA LEU A 167 21.62 -0.72 32.43
C LEU A 167 21.89 0.13 33.67
N ALA A 168 21.28 1.32 33.74
CA ALA A 168 21.37 2.19 34.90
C ALA A 168 20.84 1.51 36.16
N MET A 169 19.72 0.78 36.07
CA MET A 169 19.19 0.01 37.19
C MET A 169 20.16 -1.07 37.66
N MET A 170 20.71 -1.87 36.75
CA MET A 170 21.68 -2.93 37.10
C MET A 170 22.93 -2.36 37.78
N ARG A 171 23.46 -1.24 37.26
CA ARG A 171 24.60 -0.54 37.86
C ARG A 171 24.29 -0.04 39.28
N ARG A 172 23.12 0.56 39.49
CA ARG A 172 22.69 1.03 40.83
C ARG A 172 22.56 -0.11 41.83
N VAL A 173 22.02 -1.26 41.40
CA VAL A 173 21.93 -2.46 42.23
C VAL A 173 23.33 -2.98 42.57
N ALA A 174 24.21 -3.13 41.58
CA ALA A 174 25.59 -3.61 41.78
C ALA A 174 26.41 -2.70 42.72
N LEU A 175 26.28 -1.38 42.57
CA LEU A 175 26.98 -0.40 43.42
C LEU A 175 26.28 -0.15 44.77
N HIS A 176 25.19 -0.86 45.05
CA HIS A 176 24.39 -0.74 46.27
C HIS A 176 24.04 0.73 46.56
N ARG A 177 23.49 1.41 45.55
CA ARG A 177 23.00 2.78 45.72
C ARG A 177 21.82 2.75 46.70
N PRO A 178 21.84 3.56 47.78
CA PRO A 178 20.73 3.59 48.74
C PRO A 178 19.44 4.00 48.05
N ARG A 179 18.34 3.34 48.43
CA ARG A 179 17.01 3.68 47.92
C ARG A 179 16.54 4.98 48.57
N ARG A 180 15.65 5.70 47.88
CA ARG A 180 15.04 6.91 48.42
C ARG A 180 14.27 6.60 49.73
N GLU A 181 13.57 5.48 49.75
CA GLU A 181 12.84 4.98 50.93
C GLU A 181 13.74 4.72 52.14
N GLU A 182 14.95 4.20 51.94
CA GLU A 182 15.92 3.95 53.01
C GLU A 182 16.44 5.26 53.62
N ILE A 183 16.67 6.27 52.78
CA ILE A 183 17.09 7.61 53.24
C ILE A 183 15.94 8.28 54.01
N GLU A 184 14.71 8.22 53.48
CA GLU A 184 13.53 8.79 54.13
C GLU A 184 13.17 8.07 55.45
N ALA A 185 13.44 6.76 55.55
CA ALA A 185 13.29 6.00 56.79
C ALA A 185 14.33 6.41 57.84
N LEU A 186 15.59 6.60 57.44
CA LEU A 186 16.64 7.09 58.33
C LEU A 186 16.37 8.52 58.81
N GLN A 187 15.82 9.39 57.95
CA GLN A 187 15.42 10.74 58.36
C GLN A 187 14.31 10.70 59.42
N ARG A 188 13.29 9.86 59.23
CA ARG A 188 12.24 9.66 60.24
C ARG A 188 12.80 9.11 61.55
N GLN A 189 13.71 8.15 61.49
CA GLN A 189 14.38 7.62 62.69
C GLN A 189 15.20 8.69 63.43
N ILE A 190 15.81 9.64 62.72
CA ILE A 190 16.52 10.77 63.33
C ILE A 190 15.54 11.73 64.03
N GLU A 191 14.38 11.99 63.41
CA GLU A 191 13.34 12.86 63.98
C GLU A 191 12.67 12.24 65.23
N GLU A 192 12.51 10.92 65.26
CA GLU A 192 11.90 10.18 66.37
C GLU A 192 12.88 9.82 67.51
N CYS A 193 14.19 10.01 67.32
CA CYS A 193 15.21 9.62 68.29
C CYS A 193 15.44 10.72 69.34
N GLU A 194 15.13 10.42 70.60
CA GLU A 194 15.33 11.35 71.74
C GLU A 194 16.75 11.27 72.34
N ASP A 195 17.48 10.18 72.09
CA ASP A 195 18.83 9.95 72.63
C ASP A 195 19.91 10.56 71.73
N ASP A 196 20.79 11.38 72.32
CA ASP A 196 21.79 12.18 71.60
C ASP A 196 22.89 11.31 70.97
N GLU A 197 23.34 10.24 71.63
CA GLU A 197 24.37 9.34 71.06
C GLU A 197 23.82 8.56 69.84
N SER A 198 22.60 8.03 69.98
CA SER A 198 21.91 7.29 68.92
C SER A 198 21.58 8.19 67.71
N ARG A 199 21.19 9.44 67.95
CA ARG A 199 20.96 10.44 66.91
C ARG A 199 22.23 10.74 66.12
N LEU A 200 23.36 10.93 66.80
CA LEU A 200 24.65 11.22 66.17
C LEU A 200 25.13 10.08 65.27
N ALA A 201 24.90 8.83 65.67
CA ALA A 201 25.21 7.64 64.87
C ALA A 201 24.33 7.55 63.59
N LEU A 202 23.04 7.86 63.70
CA LEU A 202 22.12 7.89 62.56
C LEU A 202 22.45 9.01 61.57
N GLU A 203 22.81 10.20 62.07
CA GLU A 203 23.25 11.33 61.24
C GLU A 203 24.54 10.99 60.47
N ALA A 204 25.51 10.34 61.11
CA ALA A 204 26.73 9.87 60.44
C ALA A 204 26.40 8.86 59.33
N LYS A 205 25.46 7.95 59.58
CA LYS A 205 24.99 6.96 58.59
C LYS A 205 24.26 7.65 57.43
N LEU A 206 23.37 8.59 57.71
CA LEU A 206 22.67 9.40 56.70
C LEU A 206 23.67 10.15 55.81
N LYS A 207 24.69 10.78 56.41
CA LYS A 207 25.74 11.48 55.68
C LYS A 207 26.48 10.54 54.71
N SER A 208 26.86 9.35 55.19
CA SER A 208 27.55 8.35 54.36
C SER A 208 26.70 7.87 53.17
N LEU A 209 25.40 7.62 53.38
CA LEU A 209 24.48 7.18 52.32
C LEU A 209 24.18 8.31 51.33
N THR A 210 24.07 9.54 51.83
CA THR A 210 23.86 10.73 51.00
C THR A 210 25.06 10.96 50.08
N GLU A 211 26.28 10.86 50.61
CA GLU A 211 27.51 10.93 49.82
C GLU A 211 27.58 9.80 48.78
N LYS A 212 27.21 8.58 49.16
CA LYS A 212 27.14 7.43 48.23
C LYS A 212 26.12 7.66 47.11
N SER A 213 24.95 8.22 47.42
CA SER A 213 23.92 8.56 46.44
C SER A 213 24.33 9.68 45.50
N ARG A 214 25.14 10.65 45.98
CA ARG A 214 25.71 11.72 45.14
C ARG A 214 26.80 11.20 44.19
N ARG A 215 27.63 10.26 44.64
CA ARG A 215 28.70 9.65 43.82
C ARG A 215 28.15 8.75 42.72
N ILE A 216 27.00 8.10 42.94
CA ILE A 216 26.38 7.19 41.97
C ILE A 216 25.20 7.90 41.30
N PRO A 217 25.35 8.46 40.09
CA PRO A 217 24.26 9.16 39.40
C PRO A 217 23.08 8.23 39.06
N TYR A 218 21.91 8.80 38.75
CA TYR A 218 20.71 8.01 38.45
C TYR A 218 20.77 7.38 37.05
N ILE A 219 21.32 8.11 36.09
CA ILE A 219 21.72 7.65 34.77
C ILE A 219 23.14 8.14 34.57
N ASP A 220 24.07 7.22 34.36
CA ASP A 220 25.45 7.53 34.00
C ASP A 220 25.55 7.64 32.47
N PRO A 221 26.35 8.55 31.88
CA PRO A 221 26.64 8.54 30.44
C PRO A 221 27.04 7.16 29.90
N LEU A 222 27.71 6.33 30.73
CA LEU A 222 28.08 4.96 30.38
C LEU A 222 26.89 4.00 30.21
N ASP A 223 25.74 4.31 30.81
CA ASP A 223 24.52 3.51 30.72
C ASP A 223 23.71 3.83 29.47
N VAL A 224 23.96 5.00 28.86
CA VAL A 224 23.20 5.48 27.71
C VAL A 224 23.47 4.59 26.49
N ARG A 225 22.40 4.10 25.88
CA ARG A 225 22.45 3.38 24.61
C ARG A 225 21.57 4.07 23.59
N TYR A 226 22.08 4.18 22.37
CA TYR A 226 21.39 4.71 21.22
C TYR A 226 21.07 3.57 20.28
N ARG A 227 19.91 3.63 19.61
CA ARG A 227 19.58 2.70 18.53
C ARG A 227 20.50 3.02 17.35
N ARG A 228 21.27 2.03 16.93
CA ARG A 228 22.14 2.13 15.76
C ARG A 228 21.36 1.67 14.54
N PHE A 229 21.38 2.50 13.51
CA PHE A 229 20.91 2.13 12.19
C PHE A 229 22.13 2.02 11.29
N GLU A 230 22.18 0.97 10.49
CA GLU A 230 23.12 0.86 9.38
C GLU A 230 22.30 0.80 8.09
N ASN A 231 22.92 1.22 7.00
CA ASN A 231 22.30 1.14 5.69
C ASN A 231 22.69 -0.21 5.09
N GLU A 232 21.69 -1.01 4.75
CA GLU A 232 21.91 -2.25 4.02
C GLU A 232 21.52 -2.00 2.56
N PRO A 233 22.43 -2.28 1.59
CA PRO A 233 22.10 -2.15 0.19
C PRO A 233 21.06 -3.21 -0.16
N LYS A 234 19.86 -2.78 -0.55
CA LYS A 234 18.85 -3.70 -1.07
C LYS A 234 19.02 -3.86 -2.57
N PRO A 235 19.04 -5.10 -3.10
CA PRO A 235 19.10 -5.32 -4.52
C PRO A 235 17.81 -4.79 -5.16
N VAL A 236 17.94 -3.82 -6.05
CA VAL A 236 16.81 -3.28 -6.80
C VAL A 236 16.63 -4.13 -8.06
N ALA A 237 15.44 -4.69 -8.23
CA ALA A 237 15.10 -5.39 -9.47
C ALA A 237 15.09 -4.38 -10.63
N LYS A 238 15.88 -4.66 -11.67
CA LYS A 238 15.77 -3.96 -12.96
C LYS A 238 14.74 -4.68 -13.81
N ALA A 239 13.87 -3.93 -14.47
CA ALA A 239 12.87 -4.49 -15.35
C ALA A 239 12.75 -3.66 -16.64
N VAL A 240 12.47 -4.33 -17.74
CA VAL A 240 12.18 -3.71 -19.03
C VAL A 240 10.79 -4.16 -19.49
N MET A 241 9.97 -3.22 -19.93
CA MET A 241 8.67 -3.48 -20.54
C MET A 241 8.71 -3.15 -22.04
N PHE A 242 8.45 -4.16 -22.86
CA PHE A 242 8.28 -4.01 -24.30
C PHE A 242 6.79 -3.83 -24.64
N CYS A 243 6.46 -2.69 -25.25
CA CYS A 243 5.11 -2.38 -25.70
C CYS A 243 5.03 -2.52 -27.24
N LEU A 244 4.34 -3.55 -27.73
CA LEU A 244 4.21 -3.84 -29.16
C LEU A 244 2.82 -3.45 -29.67
N MET A 245 2.70 -2.29 -30.32
CA MET A 245 1.43 -1.81 -30.86
C MET A 245 1.34 -2.09 -32.36
N ASP A 246 0.22 -2.67 -32.76
CA ASP A 246 -0.20 -2.77 -34.15
C ASP A 246 -0.81 -1.44 -34.60
N VAL A 247 -0.25 -0.87 -35.67
CA VAL A 247 -0.73 0.39 -36.28
C VAL A 247 -1.11 0.19 -37.74
N SER A 248 -1.37 -1.05 -38.14
CA SER A 248 -1.79 -1.44 -39.48
C SER A 248 -3.14 -0.83 -39.92
N GLY A 249 -3.48 -1.09 -41.18
CA GLY A 249 -4.74 -0.66 -41.78
C GLY A 249 -5.97 -1.46 -41.34
N SER A 250 -5.80 -2.67 -40.79
CA SER A 250 -6.92 -3.52 -40.32
C SER A 250 -7.52 -2.99 -39.00
N MET A 251 -6.70 -2.26 -38.22
CA MET A 251 -7.10 -1.59 -36.99
C MET A 251 -8.06 -0.41 -37.25
N SER A 252 -9.32 -0.52 -36.82
CA SER A 252 -10.27 0.61 -36.78
C SER A 252 -9.84 1.70 -35.79
N GLU A 253 -10.40 2.92 -35.91
CA GLU A 253 -10.13 4.00 -34.93
C GLU A 253 -10.49 3.60 -33.49
N HIS A 254 -11.57 2.84 -33.33
CA HIS A 254 -11.98 2.32 -32.03
C HIS A 254 -10.95 1.36 -31.44
N MET A 255 -10.47 0.40 -32.23
CA MET A 255 -9.42 -0.53 -31.81
C MET A 255 -8.12 0.20 -31.43
N LYS A 256 -7.73 1.21 -32.23
CA LYS A 256 -6.57 2.07 -31.92
C LYS A 256 -6.77 2.83 -30.61
N ASP A 257 -7.95 3.38 -30.34
CA ASP A 257 -8.28 4.03 -29.05
C ASP A 257 -8.19 3.04 -27.87
N LEU A 258 -8.70 1.81 -28.01
CA LEU A 258 -8.59 0.78 -26.98
C LEU A 258 -7.13 0.41 -26.68
N ALA A 259 -6.33 0.16 -27.72
CA ALA A 259 -4.91 -0.18 -27.58
C ALA A 259 -4.12 0.96 -26.93
N LYS A 260 -4.31 2.21 -27.39
CA LYS A 260 -3.66 3.39 -26.80
C LYS A 260 -4.00 3.56 -25.32
N ARG A 261 -5.26 3.35 -24.93
CA ARG A 261 -5.67 3.43 -23.52
C ARG A 261 -5.03 2.35 -22.67
N PHE A 262 -4.93 1.12 -23.17
CA PHE A 262 -4.24 0.05 -22.47
C PHE A 262 -2.77 0.42 -22.21
N TYR A 263 -2.05 0.89 -23.24
CA TYR A 263 -0.64 1.29 -23.07
C TYR A 263 -0.46 2.53 -22.21
N LEU A 264 -1.39 3.49 -22.25
CA LEU A 264 -1.37 4.64 -21.35
C LEU A 264 -1.52 4.20 -19.88
N LEU A 265 -2.45 3.28 -19.59
CA LEU A 265 -2.60 2.72 -18.24
C LEU A 265 -1.35 1.95 -17.82
N LEU A 266 -0.75 1.18 -18.74
CA LEU A 266 0.50 0.46 -18.49
C LEU A 266 1.65 1.42 -18.16
N TYR A 267 1.80 2.49 -18.92
CA TYR A 267 2.80 3.53 -18.68
C TYR A 267 2.60 4.22 -17.34
N LEU A 268 1.37 4.64 -17.02
CA LEU A 268 1.04 5.25 -15.72
C LEU A 268 1.29 4.28 -14.56
N PHE A 269 0.98 3.00 -14.75
CA PHE A 269 1.26 1.96 -13.77
C PHE A 269 2.76 1.82 -13.50
N LEU A 270 3.57 1.69 -14.56
CA LEU A 270 5.01 1.47 -14.45
C LEU A 270 5.74 2.69 -13.87
N SER A 271 5.48 3.88 -14.43
CA SER A 271 6.10 5.14 -13.99
C SER A 271 5.81 5.46 -12.52
N LYS A 272 4.62 5.10 -12.03
CA LYS A 272 4.23 5.37 -10.64
C LYS A 272 4.72 4.34 -9.64
N ARG A 273 4.73 3.05 -10.00
CA ARG A 273 5.07 1.96 -9.07
C ARG A 273 6.55 1.62 -9.04
N TYR A 274 7.25 1.83 -10.16
CA TYR A 274 8.63 1.39 -10.31
C TYR A 274 9.52 2.54 -10.73
N LYS A 275 10.55 2.82 -9.92
CA LYS A 275 11.53 3.87 -10.22
C LYS A 275 12.55 3.45 -11.29
N LYS A 276 12.78 2.14 -11.45
CA LYS A 276 13.81 1.57 -12.33
C LYS A 276 13.22 0.57 -13.32
N VAL A 277 12.26 1.06 -14.11
CA VAL A 277 11.73 0.31 -15.27
C VAL A 277 12.08 1.09 -16.53
N GLU A 278 12.66 0.39 -17.49
CA GLU A 278 12.84 0.91 -18.86
C GLU A 278 11.64 0.49 -19.71
N ILE A 279 11.09 1.41 -20.51
CA ILE A 279 9.95 1.15 -21.37
C ILE A 279 10.41 1.32 -22.81
N VAL A 280 10.26 0.26 -23.61
CA VAL A 280 10.62 0.24 -25.02
C VAL A 280 9.34 0.15 -25.85
N PHE A 281 9.11 1.13 -26.69
CA PHE A 281 7.95 1.19 -27.57
C PHE A 281 8.32 0.69 -28.96
N ILE A 282 7.61 -0.34 -29.42
CA ILE A 282 7.75 -0.90 -30.76
C ILE A 282 6.40 -0.77 -31.45
N ARG A 283 6.38 -0.05 -32.57
CA ARG A 283 5.21 -0.05 -33.45
C ARG A 283 5.51 -0.91 -34.67
N HIS A 284 4.49 -1.57 -35.21
CA HIS A 284 4.66 -2.41 -36.38
C HIS A 284 3.51 -2.29 -37.37
N THR A 285 3.89 -2.42 -38.65
CA THR A 285 3.03 -2.65 -39.80
C THR A 285 3.61 -3.85 -40.57
N ASP A 286 4.05 -3.63 -41.82
CA ASP A 286 4.95 -4.49 -42.59
C ASP A 286 6.40 -4.48 -42.07
N LYS A 287 6.78 -3.41 -41.36
CA LYS A 287 8.07 -3.29 -40.68
C LYS A 287 7.85 -2.84 -39.24
N ALA A 288 8.74 -3.27 -38.35
CA ALA A 288 8.76 -2.85 -36.97
C ALA A 288 9.90 -1.87 -36.73
N GLU A 289 9.62 -0.86 -35.92
CA GLU A 289 10.60 0.13 -35.49
C GLU A 289 10.41 0.49 -34.02
N GLU A 290 11.53 0.77 -33.36
CA GLU A 290 11.54 1.36 -32.04
C GLU A 290 11.27 2.85 -32.16
N VAL A 291 10.33 3.35 -31.35
CA VAL A 291 9.88 4.73 -31.37
C VAL A 291 9.87 5.32 -29.96
N ASP A 292 9.78 6.63 -29.88
CA ASP A 292 9.57 7.35 -28.63
C ASP A 292 8.08 7.36 -28.24
N GLU A 293 7.81 7.85 -27.02
CA GLU A 293 6.46 7.91 -26.45
C GLU A 293 5.49 8.70 -27.34
N GLU A 294 5.90 9.87 -27.84
CA GLU A 294 5.05 10.74 -28.63
C GLU A 294 4.67 10.07 -29.98
N THR A 295 5.65 9.51 -30.68
CA THR A 295 5.40 8.82 -31.96
C THR A 295 4.58 7.54 -31.75
N PHE A 296 4.74 6.83 -30.64
CA PHE A 296 3.96 5.64 -30.33
C PHE A 296 2.46 5.95 -30.16
N PHE A 297 2.11 7.03 -29.46
CA PHE A 297 0.70 7.37 -29.19
C PHE A 297 0.04 8.22 -30.27
N TYR A 298 0.78 9.09 -30.96
CA TYR A 298 0.22 10.07 -31.89
C TYR A 298 0.66 9.90 -33.34
N GLY A 299 1.71 9.09 -33.59
CA GLY A 299 2.27 8.90 -34.91
C GLY A 299 1.26 8.23 -35.87
N PRO A 300 1.01 8.82 -37.06
CA PRO A 300 0.26 8.14 -38.10
C PRO A 300 1.12 7.02 -38.71
N ALA A 301 0.51 5.87 -38.93
CA ALA A 301 1.10 4.78 -39.69
C ALA A 301 -0.01 4.00 -40.39
N THR A 302 0.28 3.54 -41.60
CA THR A 302 -0.62 2.75 -42.44
C THR A 302 0.22 1.72 -43.18
N GLY A 303 -0.25 0.48 -43.23
CA GLY A 303 0.48 -0.63 -43.85
C GLY A 303 -0.20 -1.97 -43.58
N GLY A 304 0.43 -3.05 -44.05
CA GLY A 304 0.00 -4.42 -43.73
C GLY A 304 0.33 -4.81 -42.29
N THR A 305 -0.02 -6.03 -41.91
CA THR A 305 0.17 -6.56 -40.55
C THR A 305 1.13 -7.74 -40.58
N LEU A 306 2.38 -7.52 -40.18
CA LEU A 306 3.41 -8.55 -40.04
C LEU A 306 3.91 -8.58 -38.59
N VAL A 307 3.33 -9.48 -37.78
CA VAL A 307 3.67 -9.59 -36.35
C VAL A 307 5.10 -10.09 -36.13
N SER A 308 5.63 -10.91 -37.04
CA SER A 308 7.01 -11.41 -36.91
C SER A 308 8.03 -10.28 -36.92
N SER A 309 7.75 -9.18 -37.62
CA SER A 309 8.63 -8.01 -37.65
C SER A 309 8.80 -7.41 -36.25
N ALA A 310 7.71 -7.32 -35.49
CA ALA A 310 7.68 -6.79 -34.14
C ALA A 310 8.42 -7.70 -33.16
N LEU A 311 8.18 -9.01 -33.25
CA LEU A 311 8.87 -10.00 -32.41
C LEU A 311 10.36 -10.09 -32.73
N ALA A 312 10.74 -9.97 -34.02
CA ALA A 312 12.13 -9.94 -34.43
C ALA A 312 12.84 -8.68 -33.91
N ALA A 313 12.19 -7.52 -33.96
CA ALA A 313 12.71 -6.27 -33.39
C ALA A 313 12.90 -6.40 -31.86
N MET A 314 11.90 -6.93 -31.15
CA MET A 314 11.98 -7.19 -29.72
C MET A 314 13.17 -8.12 -29.38
N ARG A 315 13.31 -9.24 -30.10
CA ARG A 315 14.44 -10.17 -29.90
C ARG A 315 15.79 -9.50 -30.15
N GLY A 316 15.90 -8.69 -31.21
CA GLY A 316 17.12 -7.95 -31.54
C GLY A 316 17.49 -6.95 -30.46
N ILE A 317 16.51 -6.23 -29.92
CA ILE A 317 16.70 -5.27 -28.84
C ILE A 317 17.10 -5.97 -27.53
N ILE A 318 16.45 -7.08 -27.19
CA ILE A 318 16.81 -7.87 -26.01
C ILE A 318 18.27 -8.30 -26.10
N ALA A 319 18.68 -8.89 -27.23
CA ALA A 319 20.06 -9.34 -27.43
C ALA A 319 21.10 -8.19 -27.39
N ALA A 320 20.72 -6.98 -27.80
CA ALA A 320 21.63 -5.84 -27.85
C ALA A 320 21.77 -5.09 -26.51
N ARG A 321 20.67 -4.95 -25.74
CA ARG A 321 20.62 -4.06 -24.56
C ARG A 321 20.32 -4.76 -23.24
N PHE A 322 19.63 -5.90 -23.24
CA PHE A 322 19.04 -6.48 -22.03
C PHE A 322 19.45 -7.92 -21.83
N ASP A 323 20.48 -8.15 -20.99
CA ASP A 323 20.85 -9.50 -20.57
C ASP A 323 19.71 -10.14 -19.75
N PRO A 324 19.12 -11.26 -20.20
CA PRO A 324 18.11 -11.99 -19.46
C PRO A 324 18.59 -12.46 -18.08
N ALA A 325 19.89 -12.56 -17.78
CA ALA A 325 20.36 -12.90 -16.44
C ALA A 325 20.20 -11.73 -15.43
N GLU A 326 20.20 -10.48 -15.91
CA GLU A 326 20.20 -9.28 -15.06
C GLU A 326 18.88 -8.54 -15.05
N TRP A 327 18.17 -8.55 -16.19
CA TRP A 327 16.92 -7.82 -16.38
C TRP A 327 15.70 -8.74 -16.28
N ASN A 328 14.65 -8.23 -15.62
CA ASN A 328 13.33 -8.82 -15.72
C ASN A 328 12.64 -8.29 -16.98
N ILE A 329 12.43 -9.14 -17.98
CA ILE A 329 11.90 -8.79 -19.29
C ILE A 329 10.40 -9.07 -19.31
N TYR A 330 9.63 -8.06 -19.69
CA TYR A 330 8.19 -8.10 -19.82
C TYR A 330 7.77 -7.70 -21.23
N GLY A 331 6.76 -8.36 -21.79
CA GLY A 331 6.17 -7.99 -23.08
C GLY A 331 4.67 -7.74 -22.96
N ALA A 332 4.19 -6.72 -23.65
CA ALA A 332 2.77 -6.43 -23.82
C ALA A 332 2.52 -6.14 -25.29
N GLN A 333 1.67 -6.95 -25.94
CA GLN A 333 1.30 -6.81 -27.34
C GLN A 333 -0.19 -6.52 -27.45
N ALA A 334 -0.57 -5.58 -28.32
CA ALA A 334 -1.96 -5.27 -28.65
C ALA A 334 -2.14 -5.23 -30.17
N SER A 335 -3.10 -5.99 -30.69
CA SER A 335 -3.43 -6.13 -32.12
C SER A 335 -4.89 -6.56 -32.29
N ASP A 336 -5.47 -6.43 -33.50
CA ASP A 336 -6.79 -6.99 -33.85
C ASP A 336 -6.76 -8.51 -34.03
N GLY A 337 -5.56 -9.10 -34.05
CA GLY A 337 -5.36 -10.53 -34.26
C GLY A 337 -5.32 -10.93 -35.73
N ASP A 338 -5.34 -9.96 -36.65
CA ASP A 338 -5.05 -10.22 -38.06
C ASP A 338 -3.54 -10.45 -38.24
N ASN A 339 -3.19 -11.38 -39.12
CA ASN A 339 -1.80 -11.62 -39.49
C ASN A 339 -1.74 -12.22 -40.89
N ALA A 340 -0.70 -11.88 -41.65
CA ALA A 340 -0.45 -12.50 -42.93
C ALA A 340 -0.28 -14.02 -42.76
N HIS A 341 -0.94 -14.81 -43.62
CA HIS A 341 -0.92 -16.27 -43.53
C HIS A 341 0.50 -16.86 -43.65
N SER A 342 1.38 -16.20 -44.41
CA SER A 342 2.80 -16.54 -44.55
C SER A 342 3.62 -16.28 -43.29
N ASP A 343 3.13 -15.43 -42.38
CA ASP A 343 3.85 -14.93 -41.20
C ASP A 343 3.60 -15.76 -39.94
N GLY A 344 2.47 -16.46 -39.86
CA GLY A 344 2.07 -17.21 -38.66
C GLY A 344 3.15 -18.16 -38.13
N ASN A 345 3.75 -18.97 -39.02
CA ASN A 345 4.79 -19.92 -38.63
C ASN A 345 6.03 -19.22 -38.03
N LEU A 346 6.49 -18.14 -38.65
CA LEU A 346 7.66 -17.39 -38.19
C LEU A 346 7.38 -16.68 -36.86
N SER A 347 6.21 -16.04 -36.75
CA SER A 347 5.74 -15.43 -35.50
C SER A 347 5.68 -16.43 -34.34
N GLY A 348 5.18 -17.64 -34.59
CA GLY A 348 5.10 -18.68 -33.56
C GLY A 348 6.47 -19.23 -33.14
N GLN A 349 7.43 -19.31 -34.06
CA GLN A 349 8.81 -19.69 -33.74
C GLN A 349 9.50 -18.60 -32.90
N LEU A 350 9.43 -17.34 -33.33
CA LEU A 350 10.01 -16.21 -32.60
C LEU A 350 9.42 -16.08 -31.19
N LEU A 351 8.10 -16.23 -31.05
CA LEU A 351 7.47 -16.16 -29.74
C LEU A 351 7.96 -17.27 -28.80
N ARG A 352 8.12 -18.51 -29.29
CA ARG A 352 8.69 -19.60 -28.49
C ARG A 352 10.14 -19.36 -28.05
N GLU A 353 10.91 -18.62 -28.83
CA GLU A 353 12.27 -18.22 -28.45
C GLU A 353 12.29 -17.09 -27.41
N ILE A 354 11.35 -16.15 -27.51
CA ILE A 354 11.28 -14.95 -26.63
C ILE A 354 10.67 -15.28 -25.27
N LEU A 355 9.63 -16.14 -25.24
CA LEU A 355 8.88 -16.43 -24.00
C LEU A 355 9.75 -16.98 -22.85
N PRO A 356 10.72 -17.89 -23.07
CA PRO A 356 11.64 -18.34 -22.02
C PRO A 356 12.56 -17.24 -21.46
N LEU A 357 12.81 -16.17 -22.21
CA LEU A 357 13.61 -15.04 -21.76
C LEU A 357 12.78 -14.08 -20.88
N CYS A 358 11.47 -14.02 -21.15
CA CYS A 358 10.52 -13.14 -20.47
C CYS A 358 10.03 -13.73 -19.15
N GLN A 359 9.69 -12.86 -18.20
CA GLN A 359 9.02 -13.23 -16.95
C GLN A 359 7.51 -13.28 -17.16
N TYR A 360 7.00 -12.44 -18.05
CA TYR A 360 5.58 -12.37 -18.36
C TYR A 360 5.35 -11.69 -19.72
N PHE A 361 4.48 -12.28 -20.54
CA PHE A 361 4.05 -11.74 -21.80
C PHE A 361 2.52 -11.64 -21.84
N ALA A 362 1.99 -10.44 -22.05
CA ALA A 362 0.56 -10.17 -22.16
C ALA A 362 0.20 -9.90 -23.63
N TYR A 363 -0.69 -10.70 -24.18
CA TYR A 363 -1.30 -10.46 -25.48
C TYR A 363 -2.74 -9.99 -25.32
N ILE A 364 -3.07 -8.88 -25.99
CA ILE A 364 -4.40 -8.29 -25.98
C ILE A 364 -4.91 -8.22 -27.41
N GLU A 365 -6.02 -8.89 -27.63
CA GLU A 365 -6.76 -8.77 -28.88
C GLU A 365 -7.82 -7.69 -28.72
N VAL A 366 -7.77 -6.65 -29.56
CA VAL A 366 -8.80 -5.60 -29.57
C VAL A 366 -9.82 -5.91 -30.65
N GLY A 367 -11.10 -5.96 -30.26
CA GLY A 367 -12.21 -6.25 -31.16
C GLY A 367 -13.07 -5.02 -31.47
N GLU A 368 -14.03 -5.18 -32.37
CA GLU A 368 -15.05 -4.17 -32.63
C GLU A 368 -16.08 -4.09 -31.49
N GLU A 369 -16.69 -2.91 -31.30
CA GLU A 369 -17.58 -2.61 -30.17
C GLU A 369 -18.85 -3.51 -30.13
N GLY A 370 -19.28 -4.02 -31.28
CA GLY A 370 -20.41 -4.94 -31.44
C GLY A 370 -20.04 -6.42 -31.60
N GLY A 371 -18.75 -6.76 -31.59
CA GLY A 371 -18.28 -8.14 -31.74
C GLY A 371 -18.51 -8.95 -30.47
N ASP A 372 -18.99 -10.19 -30.61
CA ASP A 372 -19.00 -11.14 -29.51
C ASP A 372 -17.59 -11.69 -29.30
N SER A 373 -16.99 -11.33 -28.16
CA SER A 373 -15.64 -11.75 -27.77
C SER A 373 -15.50 -13.27 -27.62
N SER A 374 -16.62 -14.00 -27.51
CA SER A 374 -16.64 -15.45 -27.32
C SER A 374 -16.63 -16.27 -28.63
N ILE A 375 -17.02 -15.69 -29.77
CA ILE A 375 -17.37 -16.47 -30.97
C ILE A 375 -16.25 -16.52 -32.01
N SER A 376 -15.52 -15.42 -32.26
CA SER A 376 -14.48 -15.38 -33.28
C SER A 376 -13.08 -15.59 -32.70
N ARG A 377 -12.35 -16.60 -33.16
CA ARG A 377 -10.92 -16.79 -32.86
C ARG A 377 -10.11 -16.29 -34.05
N SER A 378 -9.38 -15.19 -33.83
CA SER A 378 -8.46 -14.67 -34.84
C SER A 378 -7.34 -15.68 -35.15
N PRO A 379 -6.72 -15.62 -36.33
CA PRO A 379 -5.58 -16.47 -36.66
C PRO A 379 -4.45 -16.38 -35.63
N LEU A 380 -4.18 -15.18 -35.12
CA LEU A 380 -3.13 -14.96 -34.13
C LEU A 380 -3.50 -15.56 -32.76
N TRP A 381 -4.77 -15.42 -32.34
CA TRP A 381 -5.26 -16.01 -31.11
C TRP A 381 -5.08 -17.53 -31.09
N MET A 382 -5.44 -18.19 -32.20
CA MET A 382 -5.29 -19.65 -32.31
C MET A 382 -3.82 -20.07 -32.22
N LEU A 383 -2.93 -19.31 -32.87
CA LEU A 383 -1.49 -19.57 -32.84
C LEU A 383 -0.92 -19.45 -31.42
N TYR A 384 -1.29 -18.38 -30.71
CA TYR A 384 -0.80 -18.11 -29.35
C TYR A 384 -1.42 -19.06 -28.33
N ASP A 385 -2.68 -19.49 -28.51
CA ASP A 385 -3.34 -20.47 -27.65
C ASP A 385 -2.65 -21.85 -27.72
N GLY A 386 -2.18 -22.23 -28.91
CA GLY A 386 -1.37 -23.43 -29.10
C GLY A 386 -0.07 -23.37 -28.29
N ILE A 387 0.62 -22.22 -28.31
CA ILE A 387 1.89 -22.01 -27.58
C ILE A 387 1.67 -21.90 -26.07
N ARG A 388 0.56 -21.28 -25.63
CA ARG A 388 0.21 -21.15 -24.21
C ARG A 388 0.11 -22.51 -23.51
N SER A 389 -0.31 -23.54 -24.24
CA SER A 389 -0.43 -24.91 -23.72
C SER A 389 0.92 -25.53 -23.34
N GLU A 390 2.04 -24.94 -23.76
CA GLU A 390 3.41 -25.40 -23.49
C GLU A 390 3.96 -24.88 -22.13
N LEU A 391 3.11 -24.41 -21.20
CA LEU A 391 3.48 -23.86 -19.87
C LEU A 391 4.38 -22.61 -19.91
N LEU A 392 4.36 -21.86 -21.01
CA LEU A 392 5.11 -20.61 -21.16
C LEU A 392 4.39 -19.43 -20.49
N PRO A 393 5.10 -18.35 -20.08
CA PRO A 393 4.55 -17.22 -19.35
C PRO A 393 3.73 -16.27 -20.25
N LEU A 394 2.65 -16.79 -20.85
CA LEU A 394 1.79 -16.08 -21.80
C LEU A 394 0.35 -15.95 -21.26
N SER A 395 -0.10 -14.70 -21.10
CA SER A 395 -1.48 -14.36 -20.77
C SER A 395 -2.16 -13.72 -21.97
N MET A 396 -3.38 -14.16 -22.30
CA MET A 396 -4.14 -13.64 -23.44
C MET A 396 -5.51 -13.14 -22.99
N ARG A 397 -5.92 -11.95 -23.44
CA ARG A 397 -7.24 -11.37 -23.15
C ARG A 397 -7.81 -10.66 -24.38
N LYS A 398 -9.13 -10.60 -24.46
CA LYS A 398 -9.84 -9.83 -25.50
C LYS A 398 -10.49 -8.60 -24.89
N VAL A 399 -10.51 -7.50 -25.64
CA VAL A 399 -11.17 -6.26 -25.25
C VAL A 399 -11.96 -5.74 -26.43
N CYS A 400 -13.29 -5.65 -26.31
CA CYS A 400 -14.15 -5.09 -27.35
C CYS A 400 -14.67 -3.71 -26.94
N ARG A 401 -14.84 -3.49 -25.63
CA ARG A 401 -15.46 -2.27 -25.08
C ARG A 401 -14.50 -1.50 -24.19
N ARG A 402 -14.71 -0.19 -24.13
CA ARG A 402 -13.89 0.73 -23.31
C ARG A 402 -13.95 0.42 -21.81
N ASN A 403 -15.08 -0.09 -21.31
CA ASN A 403 -15.26 -0.45 -19.90
C ASN A 403 -14.57 -1.78 -19.53
N GLU A 404 -14.20 -2.61 -20.50
CA GLU A 404 -13.51 -3.90 -20.29
C GLU A 404 -11.99 -3.73 -20.13
N ILE A 405 -11.41 -2.63 -20.61
CA ILE A 405 -9.98 -2.35 -20.53
C ILE A 405 -9.48 -2.49 -19.10
N PHE A 406 -10.19 -1.91 -18.13
CA PHE A 406 -9.74 -1.91 -16.74
C PHE A 406 -9.81 -3.30 -16.08
N PRO A 407 -10.95 -4.02 -16.10
CA PRO A 407 -11.01 -5.39 -15.61
C PRO A 407 -9.92 -6.29 -16.22
N VAL A 408 -9.68 -6.16 -17.54
CA VAL A 408 -8.63 -6.91 -18.24
C VAL A 408 -7.23 -6.50 -17.76
N PHE A 409 -6.96 -5.20 -17.65
CA PHE A 409 -5.67 -4.70 -17.14
C PHE A 409 -5.40 -5.20 -15.72
N HIS A 410 -6.40 -5.11 -14.85
CA HIS A 410 -6.30 -5.59 -13.48
C HIS A 410 -6.05 -7.10 -13.45
N ASP A 411 -6.77 -7.90 -14.23
CA ASP A 411 -6.57 -9.35 -14.26
C ASP A 411 -5.17 -9.75 -14.76
N LEU A 412 -4.62 -8.99 -15.71
CA LEU A 412 -3.26 -9.21 -16.24
C LEU A 412 -2.16 -8.86 -15.24
N PHE A 413 -2.34 -7.85 -14.39
CA PHE A 413 -1.29 -7.31 -13.51
C PHE A 413 -1.66 -7.29 -12.02
N GLN A 414 -2.69 -8.02 -11.61
CA GLN A 414 -3.05 -8.16 -10.20
C GLN A 414 -1.94 -8.85 -9.42
N LYS A 415 -1.76 -8.41 -8.18
CA LYS A 415 -0.91 -9.09 -7.21
C LYS A 415 -1.35 -10.55 -7.07
N ARG A 416 -0.49 -11.46 -7.50
CA ARG A 416 -0.68 -12.88 -7.24
C ARG A 416 -0.17 -13.13 -5.82
N GLU A 417 -1.06 -13.50 -4.91
CA GLU A 417 -0.60 -14.02 -3.62
C GLU A 417 0.37 -15.16 -3.91
N ALA A 418 1.61 -15.01 -3.46
CA ALA A 418 2.66 -15.99 -3.70
C ALA A 418 2.14 -17.35 -3.21
N GLN A 419 1.68 -18.19 -4.15
CA GLN A 419 1.48 -19.60 -3.87
C GLN A 419 2.83 -20.07 -3.38
N SER A 420 2.92 -20.38 -2.09
CA SER A 420 4.04 -21.10 -1.53
C SER A 420 4.25 -22.31 -2.43
N ARG A 421 5.27 -22.24 -3.30
CA ARG A 421 5.83 -23.42 -3.94
C ARG A 421 6.35 -24.25 -2.78
N VAL A 422 5.47 -25.13 -2.28
CA VAL A 422 5.86 -26.28 -1.48
C VAL A 422 6.64 -27.12 -2.47
N THR A 423 7.95 -26.91 -2.49
CA THR A 423 8.87 -27.81 -3.16
C THR A 423 8.76 -29.16 -2.44
N PRO A 424 8.54 -30.29 -3.14
CA PRO A 424 8.59 -31.62 -2.51
C PRO A 424 9.97 -31.94 -1.93
#